data_AF-A0A6G3WWG4-F1
#
_entry.id   AF-A0A6G3WWG4-F1
#
_cell.length_a   1.000
_cell.length_b   1.000
_cell.length_c   1.000
_cell.angle_alpha   90.00
_cell.angle_beta   90.00
_cell.angle_gamma   90.00
#
_symmetry.space_group_name_H-M   'P 1'
#
loop_
_entity.id
_entity.type
_entity.pdbx_description
1 polymer ?
#
loop_
_entity_poly.entity_id
_entity_poly.type
_entity_poly.pdbx_seq_one_letter_code
_entity_poly.pdbx_strand_id
1 'polypeptide(L)' 'MADAASRLTALVEELLSEPLPVRIRAWDGSESGPPGAPVLVIRHRRALRRLLWKPGELGLARAWV' A
#
# COMPACT_ATOMS: atom_id res chain seq x y z
N MET A 1 17.00 -6.74 -4.98
CA MET A 1 15.76 -6.38 -5.71
C MET A 1 14.88 -5.59 -4.77
N ALA A 2 14.38 -4.42 -5.17
CA ALA A 2 13.50 -3.64 -4.32
C ALA A 2 12.14 -4.36 -4.21
N ASP A 3 11.72 -4.63 -2.97
CA ASP A 3 10.42 -5.25 -2.68
C ASP A 3 9.64 -4.33 -1.74
N ALA A 4 9.23 -3.19 -2.29
CA ALA A 4 8.46 -2.22 -1.52
C ALA A 4 7.06 -2.75 -1.19
N ALA A 5 6.43 -3.55 -2.05
CA ALA A 5 5.09 -4.07 -1.84
C ALA A 5 5.01 -5.01 -0.64
N SER A 6 5.93 -5.97 -0.50
CA SER A 6 5.92 -6.87 0.67
C SER A 6 6.19 -6.11 1.97
N ARG A 7 7.11 -5.14 1.95
CA ARG A 7 7.41 -4.31 3.13
C ARG A 7 6.21 -3.47 3.56
N LEU A 8 5.49 -2.89 2.60
CA LEU A 8 4.27 -2.14 2.88
C LEU A 8 3.16 -3.04 3.40
N THR A 9 2.99 -4.22 2.81
CA THR A 9 1.99 -5.19 3.26
C THR A 9 2.26 -5.62 4.71
N ALA A 10 3.49 -6.03 5.01
CA ALA A 10 3.88 -6.42 6.36
C ALA A 10 3.68 -5.29 7.39
N LEU A 11 4.05 -4.05 7.05
CA LEU A 11 3.83 -2.90 7.95
C LEU A 11 2.36 -2.65 8.23
N VAL A 12 1.49 -2.78 7.22
CA VAL A 12 0.06 -2.55 7.40
C VAL A 12 -0.58 -3.71 8.16
N GLU A 13 -0.19 -4.95 7.89
CA GLU A 13 -0.65 -6.11 8.66
C GLU A 13 -0.20 -6.04 10.13
N GLU A 14 1.01 -5.57 10.41
CA GLU A 14 1.50 -5.33 11.77
C GLU A 14 0.68 -4.24 12.49
N LEU A 15 0.37 -3.14 11.79
CA LEU A 15 -0.44 -2.04 12.32
C LEU A 15 -1.90 -2.43 12.57
N LEU A 16 -2.49 -3.22 11.68
CA LEU A 16 -3.90 -3.62 11.75
C LEU A 16 -4.11 -4.93 12.51
N SER A 17 -3.05 -5.70 12.78
CA SER A 17 -3.10 -7.06 13.33
C SER A 17 -3.99 -8.02 12.51
N GLU A 18 -4.26 -7.69 11.26
CA GLU A 18 -5.15 -8.43 10.35
C GLU A 18 -4.55 -8.52 8.95
N PRO A 19 -4.76 -9.64 8.24
CA PRO A 19 -4.29 -9.80 6.87
C PRO A 19 -5.02 -8.83 5.94
N LEU A 20 -4.27 -8.20 5.04
CA LEU A 20 -4.86 -7.23 4.13
C LEU A 20 -5.72 -7.92 3.06
N PRO A 21 -7.02 -7.58 2.92
CA PRO A 21 -7.89 -8.20 1.91
C PRO A 21 -7.63 -7.68 0.49
N VAL A 22 -6.54 -6.93 0.28
CA VAL A 22 -6.18 -6.28 -0.98
C VAL A 22 -4.74 -6.59 -1.33
N ARG A 23 -4.44 -6.60 -2.63
CA ARG A 23 -3.09 -6.72 -3.15
C ARG A 23 -2.45 -5.34 -3.29
N ILE A 24 -1.24 -5.13 -2.81
CA ILE A 24 -0.48 -3.89 -3.00
C ILE A 24 0.48 -4.06 -4.18
N ARG A 25 0.43 -3.14 -5.14
CA ARG A 25 1.47 -2.97 -6.19
C ARG A 25 2.23 -1.67 -5.93
N ALA A 26 3.53 -1.75 -5.72
CA ALA A 26 4.37 -0.59 -5.45
C ALA A 26 4.95 0.04 -6.73
N TRP A 27 5.52 1.23 -6.57
CA TRP A 27 6.11 2.05 -7.64
C TRP A 27 7.34 1.39 -8.30
N ASP A 28 7.95 0.40 -7.66
CA ASP A 28 9.06 -0.39 -8.18
C ASP A 28 8.58 -1.62 -8.98
N GLY A 29 7.26 -1.79 -9.14
CA GLY A 29 6.65 -2.91 -9.85
C GLY A 29 6.48 -4.16 -8.98
N SER A 30 6.91 -4.14 -7.72
CA SER A 30 6.66 -5.25 -6.80
C SER A 30 5.18 -5.38 -6.43
N GLU A 31 4.73 -6.59 -6.13
CA GLU A 31 3.36 -6.91 -5.71
C GLU A 31 3.35 -7.82 -4.50
N SER A 32 2.41 -7.60 -3.56
CA SER A 32 2.20 -8.48 -2.42
C SER A 32 0.72 -8.49 -1.99
N GLY A 33 0.25 -9.61 -1.49
CA GLY A 33 -1.14 -9.83 -1.05
C GLY A 33 -1.86 -10.96 -1.80
N PRO A 34 -3.09 -11.28 -1.38
CA PRO A 34 -3.79 -12.49 -1.83
C PRO A 34 -4.06 -12.52 -3.35
N PRO A 35 -4.06 -13.71 -3.97
CA PRO A 35 -4.49 -13.88 -5.37
C PRO A 35 -5.98 -13.64 -5.51
N GLY A 36 -6.37 -12.90 -6.56
CA GLY A 36 -7.78 -12.59 -6.85
C GLY A 36 -8.37 -11.42 -6.05
N ALA A 37 -7.60 -10.81 -5.15
CA ALA A 37 -8.00 -9.61 -4.43
C ALA A 37 -7.85 -8.34 -5.29
N PRO A 38 -8.66 -7.28 -5.03
CA PRO A 38 -8.50 -5.99 -5.69
C PRO A 38 -7.10 -5.43 -5.44
N VAL A 39 -6.55 -4.74 -6.45
CA VAL A 39 -5.14 -4.28 -6.44
C VAL A 39 -5.04 -2.79 -6.14
N LEU A 40 -4.44 -2.44 -5.01
CA LEU A 40 -4.05 -1.10 -4.62
C LEU A 40 -2.70 -0.74 -5.28
N VAL A 41 -2.72 0.19 -6.25
CA VAL A 41 -1.52 0.60 -6.99
C VAL A 41 -0.94 1.90 -6.44
N ILE A 42 0.24 1.83 -5.84
CA ILE A 42 0.97 2.99 -5.31
C ILE A 42 2.00 3.45 -6.34
N ARG A 43 1.60 4.41 -7.19
CA ARG A 43 2.45 4.92 -8.29
C ARG A 43 3.58 5.84 -7.83
N HIS A 44 3.45 6.48 -6.67
CA HIS A 44 4.36 7.54 -6.25
C HIS A 44 4.81 7.39 -4.78
N ARG A 45 6.07 6.95 -4.58
CA ARG A 45 6.71 6.88 -3.25
C ARG A 45 6.62 8.19 -2.45
N ARG A 46 6.78 9.32 -3.14
CA ARG A 46 6.77 10.66 -2.52
C ARG A 46 5.38 11.02 -1.98
N ALA A 47 4.31 10.60 -2.67
CA ALA A 47 2.94 10.85 -2.25
C ALA A 47 2.59 10.01 -1.01
N LEU A 48 2.94 8.72 -1.00
CA LEU A 48 2.76 7.85 0.16
C LEU A 48 3.47 8.42 1.40
N ARG A 49 4.73 8.86 1.24
CA ARG A 49 5.45 9.48 2.36
C ARG A 49 4.73 10.73 2.86
N ARG A 50 4.28 11.63 1.98
CA ARG A 50 3.54 12.83 2.40
C ARG A 50 2.26 12.48 3.17
N LEU A 51 1.55 11.43 2.75
CA LEU A 51 0.34 10.95 3.43
C LEU A 51 0.63 10.44 4.85
N LEU A 52 1.69 9.66 5.03
CA LEU A 52 2.07 9.13 6.34
C LEU A 52 2.48 10.23 7.34
N TRP A 53 3.08 11.32 6.86
CA TRP A 53 3.52 12.44 7.71
C TRP A 53 2.47 13.56 7.86
N LYS A 54 1.41 13.56 7.04
CA LYS A 54 0.25 14.45 7.14
C LYS A 54 -1.03 13.68 6.77
N PRO A 55 -1.60 12.89 7.71
CA PRO A 55 -2.76 12.03 7.43
C PRO A 55 -4.08 12.78 7.23
N GLY A 56 -4.11 14.11 7.41
CA GLY A 56 -5.33 14.92 7.43
C GLY A 56 -5.98 15.23 6.07
N GLU A 57 -5.34 14.95 4.94
CA GLU A 57 -5.89 15.26 3.62
C GLU A 57 -5.97 14.02 2.72
N LEU A 58 -7.10 13.31 2.79
CA LEU A 58 -7.73 12.58 1.66
C LEU A 58 -6.94 11.48 0.91
N GLY A 59 -5.75 11.07 1.34
CA GLY A 59 -4.88 10.20 0.53
C GLY A 59 -5.18 8.70 0.56
N LEU A 60 -5.85 8.19 1.60
CA LEU A 60 -6.29 6.78 1.64
C LEU A 60 -7.63 6.59 0.91
N ALA A 61 -8.56 7.55 1.02
CA ALA A 61 -9.91 7.42 0.48
C ALA A 61 -10.02 7.60 -1.05
N ARG A 62 -9.09 8.35 -1.69
CA ARG A 62 -9.07 8.50 -3.17
C ARG A 62 -8.22 7.46 -3.90
N ALA A 63 -7.49 6.61 -3.17
CA ALA A 63 -6.78 5.48 -3.78
C ALA A 63 -7.72 4.28 -4.03
N TRP A 64 -9.00 4.41 -3.66
CA TRP A 64 -10.07 3.46 -3.93
C TRP A 64 -10.86 3.90 -5.18
N VAL A 65 -10.26 3.76 -6.35
CA VAL A 65 -10.96 3.69 -7.64
C VAL A 65 -10.31 2.59 -8.47
#